data_AF-A0A6C0BJ54-F1
#
_entry.id   AF-A0A6C0BJ54-F1
#
_cell.length_a   1.000
_cell.length_b   1.000
_cell.length_c   1.000
_cell.angle_alpha   90.00
_cell.angle_beta   90.00
_cell.angle_gamma   90.00
#
_symmetry.space_group_name_H-M   'P 1'
#
loop_
_entity.id
_entity.type
_entity.pdbx_description
1 polymer ?
#
loop_
_entity_poly.entity_id
_entity_poly.type
_entity_poly.pdbx_seq_one_letter_code
_entity_poly.pdbx_strand_id
1 'polypeptide(L)'
;MKLHLNKPLPKAVLAKMSATEHKKFATLQKKSDDLGEEMDEAQRIASVAMRKEDQSGHTGKPSASVQRLINLGFKKEFFAFKAADSLRSFKDNMRTKYL
;
A
#
# COMPACT_ATOMS: atom_id res chain seq x y z
N MET A 1 6.11 9.08 2.97
CA MET A 1 4.94 9.44 3.82
C MET A 1 4.65 8.24 4.72
N LYS A 2 4.95 8.29 6.04
CA LYS A 2 4.57 7.19 6.93
C LYS A 2 3.06 7.29 7.17
N LEU A 3 2.27 6.56 6.39
CA LEU A 3 0.83 6.47 6.58
C LEU A 3 0.56 6.02 8.03
N HIS A 4 0.00 6.90 8.86
CA HIS A 4 -0.45 6.59 10.23
C HIS A 4 -1.60 5.54 10.28
N LEU A 5 -1.85 4.82 9.19
CA LEU A 5 -2.95 3.89 8.96
C LEU A 5 -2.76 2.51 9.61
N ASN A 6 -1.59 2.22 10.19
CA ASN A 6 -1.24 0.86 10.59
C ASN A 6 -0.81 0.74 12.07
N LYS A 7 -1.58 1.35 12.98
CA LYS A 7 -1.37 1.07 14.43
C LYS A 7 -1.42 -0.46 14.64
N PRO A 8 -0.39 -1.07 15.26
CA PRO A 8 -0.41 -2.50 15.55
C PRO A 8 -1.59 -2.85 16.47
N LEU A 9 -2.02 -4.11 16.43
CA LEU A 9 -2.98 -4.61 17.40
C LEU A 9 -2.29 -4.72 18.77
N PRO A 10 -2.97 -4.33 19.87
CA PRO A 10 -2.44 -4.55 21.21
C PRO A 10 -2.16 -6.03 21.47
N LYS A 11 -1.11 -6.34 22.24
CA LYS A 11 -0.75 -7.73 22.58
C LYS A 11 -1.92 -8.49 23.24
N ALA A 12 -2.73 -7.80 24.04
CA ALA A 12 -3.92 -8.37 24.69
C ALA A 12 -4.99 -8.81 23.68
N VAL A 13 -5.15 -8.10 22.56
CA VAL A 13 -6.06 -8.50 21.47
C VAL A 13 -5.47 -9.70 20.73
N LEU A 14 -4.18 -9.62 20.39
CA LEU A 14 -3.48 -10.71 19.70
C LEU A 14 -3.56 -12.03 20.48
N ALA A 15 -3.39 -12.00 21.80
CA ALA A 15 -3.44 -13.20 22.64
C ALA A 15 -4.84 -13.87 22.69
N LYS A 16 -5.91 -13.15 22.37
CA LYS A 16 -7.30 -13.64 22.40
C LYS A 16 -7.80 -14.12 21.02
N MET A 17 -7.03 -13.86 19.96
CA MET A 17 -7.40 -14.26 18.61
C MET A 17 -7.34 -15.78 18.46
N SER A 18 -8.29 -16.33 17.72
CA SER A 18 -8.27 -17.71 17.28
C SER A 18 -7.17 -17.97 16.25
N ALA A 19 -6.80 -19.23 16.06
CA ALA A 19 -5.84 -19.63 15.01
C ALA A 19 -6.27 -19.16 13.61
N THR A 20 -7.57 -19.21 13.30
CA THR A 20 -8.12 -18.74 12.01
C THR A 20 -7.97 -17.23 11.85
N GLU A 21 -8.21 -16.45 12.91
CA GLU A 21 -8.03 -15.00 12.90
C GLU A 21 -6.56 -14.62 12.75
N HIS A 22 -5.64 -15.32 13.40
CA HIS A 22 -4.20 -15.13 13.20
C HIS A 22 -3.78 -15.43 11.76
N LYS A 23 -4.27 -16.53 11.18
CA LYS A 23 -3.98 -16.88 9.79
C LYS A 23 -4.49 -15.80 8.82
N LYS A 24 -5.73 -15.33 9.02
CA LYS A 24 -6.32 -14.26 8.21
C LYS A 24 -5.54 -12.95 8.36
N PHE A 25 -5.16 -12.60 9.59
CA PHE A 25 -4.36 -11.42 9.89
C PHE A 25 -3.01 -11.45 9.16
N ALA A 26 -2.27 -12.55 9.27
CA ALA A 26 -0.98 -12.72 8.62
C ALA A 26 -1.09 -12.63 7.09
N THR A 27 -2.11 -13.25 6.48
CA THR A 27 -2.35 -13.16 5.04
C THR A 27 -2.66 -11.73 4.59
N LEU A 28 -3.49 -11.00 5.33
CA LEU A 28 -3.83 -9.62 5.01
C LEU A 28 -2.63 -8.68 5.19
N GLN A 29 -1.85 -8.87 6.25
CA GLN A 29 -0.64 -8.10 6.53
C GLN A 29 0.37 -8.31 5.41
N LYS A 30 0.71 -9.56 5.09
CA LYS A 30 1.61 -9.90 3.99
C LYS A 30 1.15 -9.29 2.66
N LYS A 31 -0.13 -9.44 2.31
CA LYS A 31 -0.67 -8.87 1.06
C LYS A 31 -0.58 -7.35 1.02
N SER A 32 -0.83 -6.69 2.16
CA SER A 32 -0.72 -5.23 2.25
C SER A 32 0.73 -4.77 2.10
N ASP A 33 1.67 -5.50 2.67
CA ASP A 33 3.10 -5.18 2.63
C ASP A 33 3.64 -5.41 1.21
N ASP A 34 3.40 -6.59 0.62
CA ASP A 34 3.83 -6.94 -0.75
C ASP A 34 3.33 -5.90 -1.78
N LEU A 35 2.04 -5.53 -1.72
CA LEU A 35 1.47 -4.54 -2.65
C LEU A 35 1.95 -3.11 -2.36
N GLY A 36 2.25 -2.80 -1.10
CA GLY A 36 2.86 -1.53 -0.71
C GLY A 36 4.25 -1.36 -1.32
N GLU A 37 5.07 -2.41 -1.26
CA GLU A 37 6.40 -2.42 -1.89
C GLU A 37 6.32 -2.28 -3.42
N GLU A 38 5.39 -2.99 -4.07
CA GLU A 38 5.17 -2.86 -5.52
C GLU A 38 4.73 -1.44 -5.92
N MET A 39 3.91 -0.79 -5.09
CA MET A 39 3.48 0.59 -5.29
C MET A 39 4.66 1.55 -5.14
N ASP A 40 5.42 1.44 -4.05
CA ASP A 40 6.58 2.31 -3.78
C ASP A 40 7.59 2.23 -4.94
N GLU A 41 7.86 1.02 -5.44
CA GLU A 41 8.75 0.82 -6.58
C GLU A 41 8.20 1.45 -7.87
N ALA A 42 6.93 1.23 -8.19
CA ALA A 42 6.31 1.79 -9.39
C ALA A 42 6.27 3.34 -9.34
N GLN A 43 5.94 3.91 -8.19
CA GLN A 43 5.95 5.36 -7.99
C GLN A 43 7.36 5.95 -8.08
N ARG A 44 8.38 5.24 -7.56
CA ARG A 44 9.80 5.63 -7.67
C ARG A 44 10.24 5.65 -9.14
N ILE A 45 9.94 4.60 -9.90
CA ILE A 45 10.26 4.52 -11.34
C ILE A 45 9.59 5.66 -12.11
N ALA A 46 8.28 5.88 -11.90
CA ALA A 46 7.54 6.96 -12.54
C ALA A 46 8.12 8.33 -12.19
N SER A 47 8.47 8.56 -10.92
CA SER A 47 9.06 9.82 -10.46
C SER A 47 10.43 10.10 -11.09
N VAL A 48 11.28 9.07 -11.23
CA VAL A 48 12.58 9.21 -11.89
C VAL A 48 12.42 9.48 -13.39
N ALA A 49 11.47 8.80 -14.04
CA ALA A 49 11.19 9.01 -15.46
C ALA A 49 10.70 10.43 -15.74
N MET A 50 9.75 10.93 -14.94
CA MET A 50 9.27 12.32 -15.03
C MET A 50 10.40 13.33 -14.86
N ARG A 51 11.24 13.19 -13.83
CA ARG A 51 12.36 14.12 -13.61
C ARG A 51 13.34 14.16 -14.78
N LYS A 52 13.62 13.02 -15.41
CA LYS A 52 14.50 12.96 -16.59
C LYS A 52 13.88 13.67 -17.78
N GLU A 53 12.58 13.52 -17.98
CA GLU A 53 11.83 14.20 -19.03
C GLU A 53 11.82 15.72 -18.82
N ASP A 54 11.55 16.18 -17.59
CA ASP A 54 11.62 17.61 -17.23
C ASP A 54 13.01 18.20 -17.49
N GLN A 55 14.08 17.49 -17.11
CA GLN A 55 15.47 17.91 -17.31
C GLN A 55 15.88 17.99 -18.80
N SER A 56 15.22 17.21 -19.66
CA SER A 56 15.46 17.27 -21.12
C SER A 56 14.79 18.47 -21.80
N GLY A 57 14.16 19.36 -21.04
CA GLY A 57 13.47 20.54 -21.55
C GLY A 57 12.06 20.26 -22.05
N HIS A 58 11.47 19.12 -21.67
CA HIS A 58 10.09 18.80 -22.02
C HIS A 58 9.14 19.65 -21.17
N THR A 59 8.66 20.77 -21.71
CA THR A 59 7.66 21.62 -21.05
C THR A 59 6.27 21.29 -21.61
N GLY A 60 5.59 20.30 -21.03
CA GLY A 60 4.28 19.88 -21.52
C GLY A 60 3.71 18.64 -20.84
N LYS A 61 2.80 17.95 -21.53
CA LYS A 61 2.29 16.64 -21.09
C LYS A 61 3.43 15.62 -21.14
N PRO A 62 3.48 14.63 -20.22
CA PRO A 62 4.47 13.57 -20.29
C PRO A 62 4.39 12.84 -21.62
N SER A 63 5.52 12.36 -22.13
CA SER A 63 5.53 11.46 -23.28
C SER A 63 4.70 10.20 -22.99
N ALA A 64 4.26 9.53 -24.05
CA ALA A 64 3.44 8.32 -23.91
C ALA A 64 4.12 7.21 -23.08
N SER A 65 5.45 7.11 -23.11
CA SER A 65 6.20 6.14 -22.30
C SER A 65 6.17 6.51 -20.81
N VAL A 66 6.40 7.78 -20.46
CA VAL A 66 6.35 8.25 -19.08
C VAL A 66 4.92 8.23 -18.52
N GLN A 67 3.94 8.61 -19.32
CA GLN A 67 2.52 8.52 -18.94
C GLN A 67 2.11 7.07 -18.63
N ARG A 68 2.62 6.07 -19.35
CA ARG A 68 2.37 4.65 -19.03
C ARG A 68 2.94 4.26 -17.67
N LEU A 69 4.12 4.76 -17.31
CA LEU A 69 4.73 4.52 -16.00
C LEU A 69 3.93 5.18 -14.88
N ILE A 70 3.47 6.41 -15.09
CA ILE A 70 2.57 7.10 -14.14
C ILE A 70 1.28 6.31 -13.93
N ASN A 71 0.63 5.89 -15.02
CA ASN A 71 -0.61 5.11 -14.94
C ASN A 71 -0.39 3.78 -14.24
N LEU A 72 0.76 3.14 -14.43
CA LEU A 72 1.14 1.93 -13.70
C LEU A 72 1.30 2.22 -12.19
N GLY A 73 1.95 3.32 -11.83
CA GLY A 73 2.06 3.80 -10.46
C GLY A 73 0.68 3.94 -9.79
N PHE A 74 -0.24 4.66 -10.43
CA PHE A 74 -1.62 4.81 -9.92
C PHE A 74 -2.38 3.48 -9.82
N LYS A 75 -2.18 2.57 -10.78
CA LYS A 75 -2.79 1.24 -10.72
C LYS A 75 -2.29 0.44 -9.52
N LYS A 76 -0.98 0.48 -9.24
CA LYS A 76 -0.40 -0.21 -8.07
C LYS A 76 -0.85 0.43 -6.77
N GLU A 77 -0.90 1.76 -6.73
CA GLU A 77 -1.42 2.54 -5.62
C GLU A 77 -2.85 2.15 -5.24
N PHE A 78 -3.74 2.02 -6.24
CA PHE A 78 -5.12 1.54 -6.00
C PHE A 78 -5.16 0.18 -5.30
N PHE A 79 -4.35 -0.79 -5.75
CA PHE A 79 -4.33 -2.12 -5.15
C PHE A 79 -3.70 -2.14 -3.75
N ALA A 80 -2.63 -1.37 -3.54
CA ALA A 80 -1.97 -1.22 -2.25
C ALA A 80 -2.94 -0.64 -1.21
N PHE A 81 -3.64 0.45 -1.56
CA PHE A 81 -4.62 1.06 -0.66
C PHE A 81 -5.80 0.14 -0.36
N LYS A 82 -6.32 -0.56 -1.38
CA LYS A 82 -7.40 -1.54 -1.15
C LYS A 82 -7.00 -2.66 -0.19
N ALA A 83 -5.75 -3.12 -0.27
CA ALA A 83 -5.22 -4.14 0.65
C ALA A 83 -5.01 -3.57 2.06
N ALA A 84 -4.45 -2.36 2.16
CA ALA A 84 -4.27 -1.66 3.43
C ALA A 84 -5.62 -1.39 4.15
N ASP A 85 -6.65 -0.96 3.40
CA ASP A 85 -8.00 -0.78 3.93
C ASP A 85 -8.59 -2.09 4.44
N SER A 86 -8.40 -3.19 3.71
CA SER A 86 -8.87 -4.51 4.13
C SER A 86 -8.21 -4.97 5.44
N LEU A 87 -6.90 -4.75 5.56
CA LEU A 87 -6.15 -5.02 6.79
C LEU A 87 -6.61 -4.12 7.94
N ARG A 88 -6.83 -2.83 7.68
CA ARG A 88 -7.32 -1.87 8.68
C ARG A 88 -8.69 -2.30 9.20
N SER A 89 -9.65 -2.59 8.32
CA SER A 89 -10.98 -3.07 8.70
C SER A 89 -10.91 -4.35 9.54
N PHE A 90 -10.01 -5.26 9.20
CA PHE A 90 -9.79 -6.45 10.03
C PHE A 90 -9.25 -6.10 11.42
N LYS A 91 -8.23 -5.23 11.50
CA LYS A 91 -7.67 -4.76 12.78
C LYS A 91 -8.74 -4.10 13.64
N ASP A 92 -9.58 -3.26 13.06
CA ASP A 92 -10.64 -2.56 13.79
C ASP A 92 -11.72 -3.53 14.29
N ASN A 93 -12.09 -4.54 13.49
CA ASN A 93 -12.99 -5.61 13.94
C ASN A 93 -12.41 -6.40 15.12
N MET A 94 -11.11 -6.72 15.10
CA MET A 94 -10.45 -7.42 16.22
C MET A 94 -10.37 -6.56 17.47
N ARG A 95 -10.16 -5.24 17.31
CA ARG A 95 -10.25 -4.28 18.41
C ARG A 95 -11.64 -4.32 19.03
N THR A 96 -12.70 -4.11 18.26
CA THR A 96 -14.08 -4.13 18.76
C THR A 96 -14.47 -5.46 19.41
N LYS A 97 -13.91 -6.57 18.92
CA LYS A 97 -14.22 -7.90 19.46
C LYS A 97 -13.52 -8.21 20.80
N TYR A 98 -12.34 -7.66 21.05
CA TYR A 98 -11.45 -8.14 22.13
C TYR A 98 -10.89 -7.07 23.07
N LEU A 99 -10.98 -5.79 22.71
CA LEU A 99 -10.81 -4.65 23.63
C LEU A 99 -12.12 -4.38 24.36
#